data_AF-V9LCN7-F1
#
_entry.id   AF-V9LCN7-F1
#
_cell.length_a   1.000
_cell.length_b   1.000
_cell.length_c   1.000
_cell.angle_alpha   90.00
_cell.angle_beta   90.00
_cell.angle_gamma   90.00
#
_symmetry.space_group_name_H-M   'P 1'
#
loop_
_entity.id
_entity.type
_entity.pdbx_description
1 polymer ?
#
loop_
_entity_poly.entity_id
_entity_poly.type
_entity_poly.pdbx_seq_one_letter_code
_entity_poly.pdbx_strand_id
1 'polypeptide(L)'
;CMHTLSRRIAIVLQHEEQRCQYLSRQAKLMLAIQDEVASMSDSDGSQSPFHHILPKCKLATDLKKAYDSLCTTGVMRLHINNWLEVSFCLPHKIHQIGSHYIPPNAIERSLKAIRPYHALLLLDDEKVLLTQLPVDCSPALVRVIKTSSATKNIQQLAQDADLALLQVFQLAAHLVYWGKAIIIYPLCENNFYMLSPDANISTYSPLADQFAQQFPGNDILTVLSKFSLPTSLSQFKNPLAPPMQERAVMR
;
A
#
# COMPACT_ATOMS: atom_id res chain seq x y z
N CYS A 1 12.60 -3.10 -11.91
CA CYS A 1 12.04 -3.48 -10.59
C CYS A 1 12.70 -4.74 -10.02
N MET A 2 12.44 -5.96 -10.54
CA MET A 2 12.91 -7.21 -9.91
C MET A 2 14.43 -7.27 -9.65
N HIS A 3 15.26 -6.81 -10.61
CA HIS A 3 16.72 -6.71 -10.43
C HIS A 3 17.15 -5.79 -9.26
N THR A 4 16.35 -4.76 -8.95
CA THR A 4 16.61 -3.87 -7.80
C THR A 4 16.28 -4.56 -6.48
N LEU A 5 15.22 -5.38 -6.46
CA LEU A 5 14.83 -6.22 -5.32
C LEU A 5 15.87 -7.33 -5.08
N SER A 6 16.30 -8.06 -6.11
CA SER A 6 17.32 -9.11 -5.94
C SER A 6 18.66 -8.53 -5.50
N ARG A 7 19.09 -7.36 -6.03
CA ARG A 7 20.29 -6.67 -5.56
C ARG A 7 20.18 -6.23 -4.09
N ARG A 8 19.03 -5.72 -3.64
CA ARG A 8 18.81 -5.37 -2.21
C ARG A 8 18.87 -6.60 -1.31
N ILE A 9 18.20 -7.68 -1.68
CA ILE A 9 18.21 -8.95 -0.94
C ILE A 9 19.64 -9.52 -0.88
N ALA A 10 20.39 -9.51 -1.98
CA ALA A 10 21.78 -9.97 -2.02
C ALA A 10 22.70 -9.19 -1.08
N ILE A 11 22.60 -7.84 -1.05
CA ILE A 11 23.39 -7.00 -0.13
C ILE A 11 23.07 -7.33 1.34
N VAL A 12 21.79 -7.54 1.66
CA VAL A 12 21.38 -7.88 3.03
C VAL A 12 21.80 -9.28 3.44
N LEU A 13 21.71 -10.27 2.54
CA LEU A 13 22.21 -11.62 2.81
C LEU A 13 23.74 -11.65 2.95
N GLN A 14 24.47 -10.83 2.17
CA GLN A 14 25.93 -10.67 2.32
C GLN A 14 26.28 -10.08 3.69
N HIS A 15 25.51 -9.09 4.17
CA HIS A 15 25.69 -8.52 5.49
C HIS A 15 25.34 -9.51 6.62
N GLU A 16 24.26 -10.27 6.50
CA GLU A 16 23.90 -11.31 7.49
C GLU A 16 24.85 -12.52 7.48
N GLU A 17 25.51 -12.80 6.36
CA GLU A 17 26.58 -13.79 6.30
C GLU A 17 27.83 -13.30 7.04
N GLN A 18 28.22 -12.03 6.86
CA GLN A 18 29.31 -11.42 7.66
C GLN A 18 28.94 -11.28 9.15
N ARG A 19 27.67 -10.97 9.47
CA ARG A 19 27.19 -10.71 10.85
C ARG A 19 26.91 -11.97 11.66
N CYS A 20 26.52 -13.09 11.01
CA CYS A 20 26.03 -14.29 11.70
C CYS A 20 26.30 -15.63 10.98
N GLN A 21 26.95 -15.63 9.80
CA GLN A 21 27.00 -16.79 8.90
C GLN A 21 25.60 -17.35 8.60
N TYR A 22 24.59 -16.48 8.49
CA TYR A 22 23.19 -16.88 8.40
C TYR A 22 22.89 -17.71 7.14
N LEU A 23 23.48 -17.34 6.00
CA LEU A 23 23.31 -18.08 4.74
C LEU A 23 24.00 -19.44 4.83
N SER A 24 25.24 -19.50 5.33
CA SER A 24 25.96 -20.77 5.54
C SER A 24 25.24 -21.71 6.51
N ARG A 25 24.63 -21.18 7.58
CA ARG A 25 23.86 -21.96 8.55
C ARG A 25 22.56 -22.49 7.95
N GLN A 26 21.81 -21.65 7.22
CA GLN A 26 20.58 -22.09 6.53
C GLN A 26 20.90 -23.09 5.40
N ALA A 27 21.98 -22.91 4.65
CA ALA A 27 22.40 -23.83 3.58
C ALA A 27 22.82 -25.21 4.13
N LYS A 28 23.58 -25.26 5.24
CA LYS A 28 23.90 -26.52 5.92
C LYS A 28 22.65 -27.24 6.44
N LEU A 29 21.68 -26.50 6.95
CA LEU A 29 20.37 -27.05 7.32
C LEU A 29 19.63 -27.62 6.10
N MET A 30 19.55 -26.88 5.00
CA MET A 30 18.90 -27.34 3.76
C MET A 30 19.51 -28.63 3.23
N LEU A 31 20.84 -28.72 3.18
CA LEU A 31 21.57 -29.93 2.76
C LEU A 31 21.29 -31.11 3.70
N ALA A 32 21.43 -30.92 5.01
CA ALA A 32 21.13 -31.99 5.98
C ALA A 32 19.69 -32.51 5.87
N ILE A 33 18.71 -31.62 5.63
CA ILE A 33 17.30 -32.03 5.42
C ILE A 33 17.12 -32.76 4.08
N GLN A 34 17.87 -32.38 3.05
CA GLN A 34 17.84 -33.06 1.76
C GLN A 34 18.46 -34.47 1.87
N ASP A 35 19.53 -34.63 2.65
CA ASP A 35 20.18 -35.91 2.94
C ASP A 35 19.31 -36.80 3.86
N GLU A 36 18.61 -36.21 4.85
CA GLU A 36 17.56 -36.88 5.65
C GLU A 36 16.45 -37.44 4.76
N VAL A 37 15.94 -36.65 3.79
CA VAL A 37 14.87 -37.09 2.88
C VAL A 37 15.38 -38.14 1.88
N ALA A 38 16.61 -38.00 1.37
CA ALA A 38 17.22 -38.96 0.44
C ALA A 38 17.61 -40.30 1.10
N SER A 39 17.70 -40.36 2.43
CA SER A 39 17.90 -41.60 3.20
C SER A 39 16.60 -42.21 3.76
N MET A 40 15.45 -41.55 3.53
CA MET A 40 14.11 -42.00 3.93
C MET A 40 13.23 -42.44 2.74
N SER A 41 13.71 -42.31 1.50
CA SER A 41 12.88 -42.42 0.28
C SER A 41 12.45 -43.83 -0.13
N ASP A 42 12.77 -44.87 0.65
CA ASP A 42 12.49 -46.26 0.31
C ASP A 42 11.08 -46.76 0.69
N SER A 43 10.28 -45.99 1.44
CA SER A 43 9.01 -46.49 1.99
C SER A 43 7.74 -45.65 1.77
N ASP A 44 7.80 -44.39 1.31
CA ASP A 44 6.59 -43.58 1.16
C ASP A 44 6.62 -42.55 0.01
N GLY A 45 5.42 -42.23 -0.50
CA GLY A 45 5.24 -41.65 -1.84
C GLY A 45 5.56 -40.16 -1.98
N SER A 46 6.50 -39.83 -2.86
CA SER A 46 6.57 -38.56 -3.62
C SER A 46 6.59 -37.24 -2.82
N GLN A 47 7.00 -37.25 -1.55
CA GLN A 47 7.14 -36.01 -0.77
C GLN A 47 8.39 -35.22 -1.21
N SER A 48 8.19 -34.17 -1.99
CA SER A 48 9.31 -33.34 -2.49
C SER A 48 10.11 -32.71 -1.33
N PRO A 49 11.46 -32.74 -1.34
CA PRO A 49 12.28 -32.28 -0.22
C PRO A 49 12.07 -30.79 0.12
N PHE A 50 11.72 -29.97 -0.87
CA PHE A 50 11.34 -28.56 -0.67
C PHE A 50 10.19 -28.37 0.33
N HIS A 51 9.26 -29.34 0.43
CA HIS A 51 8.13 -29.26 1.36
C HIS A 51 8.55 -29.47 2.82
N HIS A 52 9.63 -30.24 3.06
CA HIS A 52 10.26 -30.44 4.37
C HIS A 52 11.25 -29.33 4.73
N ILE A 53 11.92 -28.75 3.73
CA ILE A 53 12.83 -27.61 3.90
C ILE A 53 12.07 -26.35 4.33
N LEU A 54 10.89 -26.07 3.76
CA LEU A 54 10.09 -24.88 4.05
C LEU A 54 9.85 -24.62 5.57
N PRO A 55 9.31 -25.56 6.36
CA PRO A 55 9.04 -25.34 7.79
C PRO A 55 10.31 -25.30 8.66
N LYS A 56 11.38 -26.02 8.27
CA LYS A 56 12.65 -26.06 9.04
C LYS A 56 13.54 -24.83 8.77
N CYS A 57 13.52 -24.27 7.56
CA CYS A 57 14.39 -23.16 7.15
C CYS A 57 13.64 -21.83 7.10
N LYS A 58 13.89 -20.94 8.08
CA LYS A 58 13.31 -19.58 8.13
C LYS A 58 13.49 -18.82 6.83
N LEU A 59 14.71 -18.83 6.27
CA LEU A 59 15.00 -18.16 5.00
C LEU A 59 14.15 -18.69 3.82
N ALA A 60 13.84 -19.99 3.79
CA ALA A 60 12.97 -20.57 2.75
C ALA A 60 11.52 -20.11 2.91
N THR A 61 11.01 -20.13 4.15
CA THR A 61 9.68 -19.61 4.49
C THR A 61 9.57 -18.12 4.16
N ASP A 62 10.58 -17.30 4.47
CA ASP A 62 10.53 -15.87 4.23
C ASP A 62 10.69 -15.51 2.74
N LEU A 63 11.51 -16.24 1.98
CA LEU A 63 11.56 -16.12 0.51
C LEU A 63 10.27 -16.60 -0.18
N LYS A 64 9.59 -17.62 0.37
CA LYS A 64 8.25 -18.01 -0.12
C LYS A 64 7.23 -16.92 0.15
N LYS A 65 7.14 -16.41 1.38
CA LYS A 65 6.27 -15.26 1.73
C LYS A 65 6.58 -14.04 0.86
N ALA A 66 7.85 -13.79 0.53
CA ALA A 66 8.27 -12.73 -0.37
C ALA A 66 7.61 -12.86 -1.74
N TYR A 67 7.75 -14.04 -2.35
CA TYR A 67 7.18 -14.38 -3.65
C TYR A 67 5.65 -14.32 -3.63
N ASP A 68 5.01 -14.96 -2.65
CA ASP A 68 3.55 -15.01 -2.52
C ASP A 68 2.96 -13.61 -2.32
N SER A 69 3.58 -12.76 -1.48
CA SER A 69 3.16 -11.35 -1.28
C SER A 69 3.34 -10.52 -2.56
N LEU A 70 4.44 -10.72 -3.27
CA LEU A 70 4.74 -10.03 -4.53
C LEU A 70 3.73 -10.42 -5.64
N CYS A 71 3.41 -11.71 -5.74
CA CYS A 71 2.42 -12.25 -6.67
C CYS A 71 0.96 -11.95 -6.28
N THR A 72 0.64 -11.70 -5.01
CA THR A 72 -0.71 -11.33 -4.54
C THR A 72 -0.91 -9.82 -4.42
N THR A 73 -0.24 -9.12 -3.50
CA THR A 73 -0.43 -7.68 -3.25
C THR A 73 0.53 -6.77 -4.02
N GLY A 74 1.73 -7.26 -4.37
CA GLY A 74 2.78 -6.43 -4.97
C GLY A 74 3.52 -5.51 -3.98
N VAL A 75 3.16 -5.56 -2.69
CA VAL A 75 3.95 -5.02 -1.58
C VAL A 75 4.67 -6.19 -0.91
N MET A 76 5.97 -6.04 -0.71
CA MET A 76 6.80 -7.01 0.00
C MET A 76 7.46 -6.32 1.19
N ARG A 77 7.30 -6.89 2.39
CA ARG A 77 8.11 -6.53 3.56
C ARG A 77 8.71 -7.79 4.15
N LEU A 78 10.04 -7.83 4.30
CA LEU A 78 10.77 -8.98 4.83
C LEU A 78 11.66 -8.57 5.99
N HIS A 79 11.36 -9.05 7.19
CA HIS A 79 12.25 -8.95 8.35
C HIS A 79 13.26 -10.10 8.33
N ILE A 80 14.31 -9.96 7.53
CA ILE A 80 15.37 -10.97 7.47
C ILE A 80 16.00 -11.07 8.86
N ASN A 81 16.00 -12.28 9.41
CA ASN A 81 16.51 -12.61 10.75
C ASN A 81 15.88 -11.77 11.90
N ASN A 82 14.63 -11.31 11.74
CA ASN A 82 13.90 -10.38 12.63
C ASN A 82 14.61 -9.03 12.86
N TRP A 83 15.61 -8.70 12.04
CA TRP A 83 16.65 -7.76 12.45
C TRP A 83 17.10 -6.78 11.35
N LEU A 84 16.70 -7.01 10.10
CA LEU A 84 16.77 -5.99 9.04
C LEU A 84 15.52 -6.09 8.13
N GLU A 85 14.75 -5.00 8.03
CA GLU A 85 13.56 -4.93 7.18
C GLU A 85 13.90 -4.57 5.72
N VAL A 86 13.72 -5.52 4.80
CA VAL A 86 13.75 -5.29 3.35
C VAL A 86 12.32 -5.10 2.86
N SER A 87 11.90 -3.83 2.80
CA SER A 87 10.62 -3.46 2.22
C SER A 87 10.77 -2.95 0.78
N PHE A 88 9.87 -3.40 -0.10
CA PHE A 88 9.88 -3.14 -1.54
C PHE A 88 8.46 -3.13 -2.11
N CYS A 89 8.24 -2.27 -3.10
CA CYS A 89 6.97 -2.13 -3.82
C CYS A 89 7.14 -2.37 -5.31
N LEU A 90 6.14 -2.98 -5.96
CA LEU A 90 5.92 -2.86 -7.40
C LEU A 90 4.86 -1.77 -7.65
N PRO A 91 5.25 -0.53 -8.00
CA PRO A 91 4.29 0.58 -8.03
C PRO A 91 3.16 0.38 -9.06
N HIS A 92 3.47 -0.33 -10.15
CA HIS A 92 2.52 -0.80 -11.18
C HIS A 92 1.30 -1.59 -10.65
N LYS A 93 1.41 -2.20 -9.46
CA LYS A 93 0.38 -3.09 -8.90
C LYS A 93 -0.37 -2.49 -7.72
N ILE A 94 0.21 -1.48 -7.08
CA ILE A 94 -0.36 -0.84 -5.88
C ILE A 94 -1.22 0.35 -6.31
N HIS A 95 -0.80 1.08 -7.35
CA HIS A 95 -1.64 2.04 -8.05
C HIS A 95 -2.46 1.33 -9.16
N GLN A 96 -3.33 0.40 -8.78
CA GLN A 96 -4.22 -0.31 -9.72
C GLN A 96 -5.31 0.60 -10.29
N ILE A 97 -4.92 1.46 -11.24
CA ILE A 97 -5.79 2.33 -12.03
C ILE A 97 -6.00 1.64 -13.39
N GLY A 98 -7.01 0.78 -13.45
CA GLY A 98 -7.37 0.03 -14.66
C GLY A 98 -6.35 -1.02 -15.10
N SER A 99 -6.53 -1.52 -16.34
CA SER A 99 -5.69 -2.58 -16.94
C SER A 99 -4.37 -2.06 -17.54
N HIS A 100 -3.99 -0.82 -17.24
CA HIS A 100 -2.89 -0.14 -17.92
C HIS A 100 -1.59 -0.15 -17.11
N TYR A 101 -0.53 -0.66 -17.73
CA TYR A 101 0.82 -0.70 -17.16
C TYR A 101 1.39 0.72 -16.97
N ILE A 102 1.32 1.25 -15.74
CA ILE A 102 1.92 2.55 -15.37
C ILE A 102 3.44 2.38 -15.26
N PRO A 103 4.27 2.85 -16.21
CA PRO A 103 5.72 2.65 -16.15
C PRO A 103 6.31 3.37 -14.92
N PRO A 104 7.43 2.89 -14.34
CA PRO A 104 7.93 3.45 -13.07
C PRO A 104 8.33 4.92 -13.21
N ASN A 105 8.78 5.31 -14.41
CA ASN A 105 9.12 6.68 -14.79
C ASN A 105 7.91 7.63 -14.72
N ALA A 106 6.66 7.14 -14.86
CA ALA A 106 5.47 7.97 -14.70
C ALA A 106 5.26 8.38 -13.23
N ILE A 107 5.64 7.50 -12.29
CA ILE A 107 5.54 7.78 -10.85
C ILE A 107 6.70 8.68 -10.41
N GLU A 108 7.92 8.48 -10.93
CA GLU A 108 8.97 9.49 -10.74
C GLU A 108 8.61 10.86 -11.32
N ARG A 109 7.82 10.92 -12.39
CA ARG A 109 7.29 12.18 -12.94
C ARG A 109 6.18 12.77 -12.06
N SER A 110 5.24 11.97 -11.55
CA SER A 110 4.19 12.49 -10.65
C SER A 110 4.78 12.97 -9.31
N LEU A 111 5.77 12.25 -8.76
CA LEU A 111 6.53 12.66 -7.58
C LEU A 111 7.33 13.96 -7.79
N LYS A 112 7.76 14.26 -9.03
CA LYS A 112 8.37 15.55 -9.41
C LYS A 112 7.35 16.63 -9.77
N ALA A 113 6.09 16.25 -10.02
CA ALA A 113 4.99 17.16 -10.35
C ALA A 113 4.18 17.63 -9.13
N ILE A 114 4.44 17.08 -7.94
CA ILE A 114 3.78 17.50 -6.69
C ILE A 114 4.01 19.00 -6.46
N ARG A 115 2.94 19.74 -6.21
CA ARG A 115 2.96 21.19 -5.91
C ARG A 115 2.13 21.51 -4.66
N PRO A 116 2.38 22.63 -3.95
CA PRO A 116 1.78 22.92 -2.64
C PRO A 116 0.24 22.97 -2.63
N TYR A 117 -0.38 23.25 -3.77
CA TYR A 117 -1.83 23.38 -3.92
C TYR A 117 -2.60 22.04 -4.06
N HIS A 118 -1.92 20.90 -4.22
CA HIS A 118 -2.58 19.60 -4.21
C HIS A 118 -2.97 19.19 -2.79
N ALA A 119 -3.89 18.24 -2.65
CA ALA A 119 -4.22 17.57 -1.39
C ALA A 119 -3.67 16.14 -1.36
N LEU A 120 -3.53 15.59 -0.15
CA LEU A 120 -3.13 14.21 0.10
C LEU A 120 -4.36 13.42 0.58
N LEU A 121 -4.79 12.43 -0.20
CA LEU A 121 -5.86 11.51 0.16
C LEU A 121 -5.25 10.17 0.58
N LEU A 122 -5.55 9.73 1.80
CA LEU A 122 -5.20 8.38 2.28
C LEU A 122 -6.07 7.33 1.59
N LEU A 123 -5.52 6.12 1.38
CA LEU A 123 -6.25 4.99 0.79
C LEU A 123 -6.75 3.95 1.82
N ASP A 124 -6.20 3.95 3.04
CA ASP A 124 -6.68 3.17 4.17
C ASP A 124 -6.98 4.09 5.37
N ASP A 125 -7.80 3.63 6.31
CA ASP A 125 -8.05 4.32 7.59
C ASP A 125 -6.76 4.73 8.32
N GLU A 126 -6.78 5.90 8.99
CA GLU A 126 -5.67 6.38 9.85
C GLU A 126 -5.15 5.29 10.80
N LYS A 127 -6.06 4.55 11.45
CA LYS A 127 -5.77 3.48 12.40
C LYS A 127 -5.12 2.26 11.73
N VAL A 128 -5.57 1.91 10.52
CA VAL A 128 -5.03 0.79 9.74
C VAL A 128 -3.65 1.14 9.21
N LEU A 129 -3.42 2.38 8.76
CA LEU A 129 -2.10 2.86 8.40
C LEU A 129 -1.15 2.84 9.60
N LEU A 130 -1.55 3.42 10.75
CA LEU A 130 -0.70 3.49 11.94
C LEU A 130 -0.33 2.11 12.50
N THR A 131 -1.22 1.11 12.40
CA THR A 131 -0.89 -0.30 12.77
C THR A 131 -0.04 -1.00 11.72
N GLN A 132 0.02 -0.49 10.49
CA GLN A 132 0.91 -0.97 9.41
C GLN A 132 2.23 -0.19 9.29
N LEU A 133 2.53 0.77 10.19
CA LEU A 133 3.82 1.44 10.25
C LEU A 133 4.83 0.60 11.07
N PRO A 134 6.10 0.43 10.64
CA PRO A 134 7.13 -0.14 11.51
C PRO A 134 7.41 0.78 12.71
N VAL A 135 7.89 0.19 13.81
CA VAL A 135 7.99 0.86 15.13
C VAL A 135 8.91 2.08 15.11
N ASP A 136 9.95 2.06 14.27
CA ASP A 136 10.92 3.15 14.10
C ASP A 136 10.41 4.34 13.25
N CYS A 137 9.10 4.42 12.97
CA CYS A 137 8.54 5.49 12.14
C CYS A 137 8.68 6.88 12.76
N SER A 138 9.17 7.83 11.96
CA SER A 138 9.32 9.22 12.39
C SER A 138 7.98 9.82 12.85
N PRO A 139 7.95 10.57 13.96
CA PRO A 139 6.73 11.19 14.47
C PRO A 139 6.17 12.28 13.53
N ALA A 140 6.98 12.76 12.58
CA ALA A 140 6.51 13.62 11.49
C ALA A 140 5.55 12.89 10.54
N LEU A 141 5.81 11.62 10.22
CA LEU A 141 4.92 10.82 9.37
C LEU A 141 3.59 10.53 10.08
N VAL A 142 3.64 10.22 11.38
CA VAL A 142 2.44 10.06 12.23
C VAL A 142 1.61 11.35 12.30
N ARG A 143 2.25 12.53 12.41
CA ARG A 143 1.57 13.83 12.31
C ARG A 143 0.93 14.05 10.94
N VAL A 144 1.64 13.78 9.84
CA VAL A 144 1.10 13.93 8.48
C VAL A 144 -0.14 13.05 8.26
N ILE A 145 -0.14 11.78 8.70
CA ILE A 145 -1.34 10.92 8.59
C ILE A 145 -2.50 11.53 9.39
N LYS A 146 -2.29 11.86 10.67
CA LYS A 146 -3.33 12.40 11.57
C LYS A 146 -3.94 13.73 11.14
N THR A 147 -3.15 14.58 10.50
CA THR A 147 -3.58 15.91 10.06
C THR A 147 -4.07 15.92 8.60
N SER A 148 -3.82 14.86 7.84
CA SER A 148 -4.22 14.78 6.43
C SER A 148 -5.74 14.83 6.25
N SER A 149 -6.18 15.55 5.23
CA SER A 149 -7.58 15.63 4.83
C SER A 149 -7.66 15.99 3.36
N ALA A 150 -8.57 15.33 2.63
CA ALA A 150 -8.76 15.52 1.21
C ALA A 150 -9.22 16.95 0.81
N THR A 151 -9.75 17.73 1.76
CA THR A 151 -10.16 19.13 1.55
C THR A 151 -9.01 20.14 1.71
N LYS A 152 -7.91 19.77 2.38
CA LYS A 152 -6.79 20.66 2.68
C LYS A 152 -5.66 20.49 1.67
N ASN A 153 -5.04 21.60 1.26
CA ASN A 153 -3.84 21.53 0.42
C ASN A 153 -2.59 21.19 1.25
N ILE A 154 -1.52 20.74 0.60
CA ILE A 154 -0.26 20.31 1.23
C ILE A 154 0.42 21.46 2.01
N GLN A 155 0.21 22.72 1.61
CA GLN A 155 0.71 23.87 2.35
C GLN A 155 -0.01 24.08 3.70
N GLN A 156 -1.35 23.95 3.73
CA GLN A 156 -2.15 23.94 4.96
C GLN A 156 -1.79 22.74 5.83
N LEU A 157 -1.65 21.54 5.23
CA LEU A 157 -1.22 20.34 5.93
C LEU A 157 0.16 20.50 6.59
N ALA A 158 1.09 21.23 5.97
CA ALA A 158 2.40 21.53 6.56
C ALA A 158 2.33 22.51 7.74
N GLN A 159 1.42 23.50 7.67
CA GLN A 159 1.15 24.43 8.76
C GLN A 159 0.47 23.71 9.95
N ASP A 160 -0.61 22.97 9.69
CA ASP A 160 -1.39 22.26 10.70
C ASP A 160 -0.61 21.10 11.35
N ALA A 161 0.36 20.50 10.65
CA ALA A 161 1.21 19.46 11.19
C ALA A 161 2.46 20.00 11.93
N ASP A 162 2.74 21.30 11.87
CA ASP A 162 3.99 21.95 12.30
C ASP A 162 5.24 21.28 11.71
N LEU A 163 5.34 21.30 10.38
CA LEU A 163 6.42 20.67 9.61
C LEU A 163 6.88 21.56 8.44
N ALA A 164 8.16 21.49 8.09
CA ALA A 164 8.68 22.15 6.90
C ALA A 164 8.02 21.57 5.63
N LEU A 165 7.58 22.43 4.70
CA LEU A 165 6.89 22.03 3.48
C LEU A 165 7.66 20.98 2.65
N LEU A 166 9.00 21.10 2.59
CA LEU A 166 9.88 20.12 1.95
C LEU A 166 9.80 18.73 2.61
N GLN A 167 9.72 18.67 3.93
CA GLN A 167 9.56 17.43 4.68
C GLN A 167 8.19 16.80 4.41
N VAL A 168 7.13 17.60 4.34
CA VAL A 168 5.79 17.10 3.99
C VAL A 168 5.75 16.58 2.55
N PHE A 169 6.44 17.21 1.60
CA PHE A 169 6.60 16.64 0.25
C PHE A 169 7.36 15.31 0.25
N GLN A 170 8.43 15.16 1.03
CA GLN A 170 9.15 13.90 1.15
C GLN A 170 8.28 12.80 1.78
N LEU A 171 7.51 13.13 2.82
CA LEU A 171 6.58 12.20 3.49
C LEU A 171 5.39 11.82 2.58
N ALA A 172 4.81 12.77 1.86
CA ALA A 172 3.77 12.51 0.86
C ALA A 172 4.29 11.65 -0.30
N ALA A 173 5.49 11.95 -0.82
CA ALA A 173 6.14 11.16 -1.85
C ALA A 173 6.41 9.72 -1.39
N HIS A 174 6.80 9.54 -0.13
CA HIS A 174 6.96 8.23 0.49
C HIS A 174 5.61 7.48 0.58
N LEU A 175 4.56 8.12 1.12
CA LEU A 175 3.21 7.52 1.21
C LEU A 175 2.64 7.14 -0.15
N VAL A 176 2.88 7.95 -1.20
CA VAL A 176 2.54 7.61 -2.59
C VAL A 176 3.37 6.44 -3.10
N TYR A 177 4.69 6.38 -2.84
CA TYR A 177 5.55 5.27 -3.27
C TYR A 177 5.13 3.91 -2.64
N TRP A 178 4.61 3.92 -1.42
CA TRP A 178 4.00 2.73 -0.78
C TRP A 178 2.54 2.50 -1.19
N GLY A 179 1.95 3.37 -2.02
CA GLY A 179 0.55 3.34 -2.42
C GLY A 179 -0.41 3.37 -1.23
N LYS A 180 -0.06 4.11 -0.17
CA LYS A 180 -0.91 4.36 1.01
C LYS A 180 -1.64 5.70 0.96
N ALA A 181 -1.23 6.56 0.04
CA ALA A 181 -1.94 7.78 -0.31
C ALA A 181 -1.87 8.03 -1.82
N ILE A 182 -2.80 8.83 -2.33
CA ILE A 182 -2.74 9.44 -3.66
C ILE A 182 -2.80 10.95 -3.54
N ILE A 183 -2.28 11.62 -4.57
CA ILE A 183 -2.26 13.08 -4.65
C ILE A 183 -3.37 13.51 -5.60
N ILE A 184 -4.27 14.33 -5.08
CA ILE A 184 -5.46 14.82 -5.78
C ILE A 184 -5.47 16.36 -5.75
N TYR A 185 -6.40 16.99 -6.47
CA TYR A 185 -6.76 18.37 -6.17
C TYR A 185 -7.62 18.41 -4.90
N PRO A 186 -7.49 19.43 -4.03
CA PRO A 186 -8.28 19.55 -2.81
C PRO A 186 -9.78 19.53 -3.13
N LEU A 187 -10.55 18.85 -2.29
CA LEU A 187 -11.99 18.71 -2.49
C LEU A 187 -12.71 20.04 -2.22
N CYS A 188 -13.25 20.63 -3.28
CA CYS A 188 -13.86 21.96 -3.29
C CYS A 188 -15.21 21.93 -4.02
N GLU A 189 -16.16 22.75 -3.57
CA GLU A 189 -17.55 22.73 -4.09
C GLU A 189 -17.66 23.10 -5.58
N ASN A 190 -16.71 23.89 -6.08
CA ASN A 190 -16.63 24.36 -7.46
C ASN A 190 -15.84 23.42 -8.40
N ASN A 191 -15.22 22.35 -7.87
CA ASN A 191 -14.55 21.38 -8.71
C ASN A 191 -15.59 20.45 -9.36
N PHE A 192 -15.34 20.05 -10.61
CA PHE A 192 -16.14 19.06 -11.31
C PHE A 192 -15.61 17.65 -11.02
N TYR A 193 -16.53 16.76 -10.66
CA TYR A 193 -16.24 15.35 -10.38
C TYR A 193 -16.93 14.48 -11.44
N MET A 194 -16.22 13.46 -11.89
CA MET A 194 -16.66 12.51 -12.90
C MET A 194 -16.11 11.12 -12.55
N LEU A 195 -16.86 10.06 -12.85
CA LEU A 195 -16.36 8.70 -12.73
C LEU A 195 -15.13 8.46 -13.62
N SER A 196 -14.19 7.65 -13.15
CA SER A 196 -13.17 7.06 -14.01
C SER A 196 -13.84 6.06 -14.97
N PRO A 197 -13.44 5.99 -16.26
CA PRO A 197 -13.94 4.94 -17.17
C PRO A 197 -13.54 3.53 -16.70
N ASP A 198 -12.45 3.41 -15.94
CA ASP A 198 -11.98 2.16 -15.33
C ASP A 198 -12.63 1.87 -13.95
N ALA A 199 -13.62 2.66 -13.52
CA ALA A 199 -14.27 2.44 -12.22
C ALA A 199 -15.04 1.11 -12.21
N ASN A 200 -14.76 0.26 -11.22
CA ASN A 200 -15.43 -1.03 -11.08
C ASN A 200 -16.86 -0.87 -10.52
N ILE A 201 -17.84 -0.64 -11.40
CA ILE A 201 -19.27 -0.48 -11.07
C ILE A 201 -19.99 -1.83 -10.82
N SER A 202 -19.28 -2.88 -10.38
CA SER A 202 -19.90 -4.19 -10.14
C SER A 202 -20.81 -4.20 -8.92
N THR A 203 -22.06 -4.61 -9.13
CA THR A 203 -23.14 -4.62 -8.13
C THR A 203 -22.88 -5.53 -6.92
N TYR A 204 -21.93 -6.46 -7.04
CA TYR A 204 -21.54 -7.43 -6.01
C TYR A 204 -20.08 -7.22 -5.55
N SER A 205 -19.56 -6.00 -5.67
CA SER A 205 -18.26 -5.64 -5.11
C SER A 205 -18.33 -5.62 -3.58
N PRO A 206 -17.35 -6.17 -2.84
CA PRO A 206 -17.32 -6.08 -1.37
C PRO A 206 -17.21 -4.63 -0.87
N LEU A 207 -16.81 -3.69 -1.74
CA LEU A 207 -16.84 -2.26 -1.46
C LEU A 207 -18.28 -1.70 -1.37
N ALA A 208 -19.26 -2.31 -2.05
CA ALA A 208 -20.66 -1.94 -1.94
C ALA A 208 -21.25 -2.33 -0.58
N ASP A 209 -20.94 -3.53 -0.10
CA ASP A 209 -21.33 -4.00 1.23
C ASP A 209 -20.70 -3.13 2.34
N GLN A 210 -19.41 -2.82 2.22
CA GLN A 210 -18.72 -1.92 3.15
C GLN A 210 -19.30 -0.50 3.13
N PHE A 211 -19.61 0.04 1.95
CA PHE A 211 -20.26 1.34 1.82
C PHE A 211 -21.66 1.36 2.45
N ALA A 212 -22.47 0.32 2.24
CA ALA A 212 -23.80 0.20 2.86
C ALA A 212 -23.73 0.09 4.39
N GLN A 213 -22.68 -0.54 4.94
CA GLN A 213 -22.43 -0.61 6.38
C GLN A 213 -21.97 0.74 6.97
N GLN A 214 -21.17 1.52 6.24
CA GLN A 214 -20.71 2.84 6.68
C GLN A 214 -21.75 3.96 6.48
N PHE A 215 -22.56 3.86 5.42
CA PHE A 215 -23.55 4.86 4.99
C PHE A 215 -24.96 4.25 4.87
N PRO A 216 -25.59 3.87 6.00
CA PRO A 216 -26.92 3.26 5.99
C PRO A 216 -27.94 4.17 5.29
N GLY A 217 -28.52 3.67 4.20
CA GLY A 217 -29.54 4.37 3.40
C GLY A 217 -29.06 4.96 2.06
N ASN A 218 -27.78 4.82 1.69
CA ASN A 218 -27.26 5.23 0.38
C ASN A 218 -26.60 4.05 -0.36
N ASP A 219 -27.16 3.63 -1.50
CA ASP A 219 -26.49 2.66 -2.38
C ASP A 219 -25.31 3.32 -3.12
N ILE A 220 -24.15 2.65 -3.15
CA ILE A 220 -22.97 3.17 -3.83
C ILE A 220 -23.21 3.43 -5.33
N LEU A 221 -23.98 2.57 -6.02
CA LEU A 221 -24.35 2.78 -7.43
C LEU A 221 -25.19 4.06 -7.63
N THR A 222 -26.08 4.38 -6.69
CA THR A 222 -26.95 5.57 -6.72
C THR A 222 -26.19 6.86 -6.36
N VAL A 223 -25.04 6.74 -5.69
CA VAL A 223 -24.09 7.86 -5.53
C VAL A 223 -23.21 8.00 -6.77
N LEU A 224 -22.64 6.91 -7.28
CA LEU A 224 -21.76 6.92 -8.46
C LEU A 224 -22.48 7.41 -9.72
N SER A 225 -23.74 7.02 -9.95
CA SER A 225 -24.52 7.43 -11.13
C SER A 225 -24.72 8.95 -11.23
N LYS A 226 -24.73 9.66 -10.09
CA LYS A 226 -24.80 11.14 -10.02
C LYS A 226 -23.53 11.84 -10.52
N PHE A 227 -22.40 11.12 -10.58
CA PHE A 227 -21.11 11.56 -11.12
C PHE A 227 -20.77 10.94 -12.48
N SER A 228 -21.76 10.33 -13.17
CA SER A 228 -21.60 9.81 -14.53
C SER A 228 -21.35 10.92 -15.58
N LEU A 229 -21.77 12.15 -15.27
CA LEU A 229 -21.42 13.37 -15.98
C LEU A 229 -20.50 14.24 -15.08
N PRO A 230 -19.75 15.22 -15.66
CA PRO A 230 -19.00 16.18 -14.87
C PRO A 230 -19.92 17.09 -14.05
N THR A 231 -20.10 16.77 -12.77
CA THR A 231 -21.03 17.47 -11.86
C THR A 231 -20.25 18.17 -10.74
N SER A 232 -20.64 19.39 -10.36
CA SER A 232 -20.00 20.09 -9.22
C SER A 232 -20.66 19.71 -7.90
N LEU A 233 -19.89 19.67 -6.80
CA LEU A 233 -20.45 19.35 -5.48
C LEU A 233 -21.45 20.42 -5.00
N SER A 234 -21.30 21.67 -5.45
CA SER A 234 -22.27 22.74 -5.24
C SER A 234 -23.66 22.44 -5.81
N GLN A 235 -23.79 21.64 -6.89
CA GLN A 235 -25.09 21.25 -7.46
C GLN A 235 -25.84 20.21 -6.60
N PHE A 236 -25.12 19.49 -5.72
CA PHE A 236 -25.75 18.60 -4.73
C PHE A 236 -26.10 19.31 -3.41
N LYS A 237 -25.46 20.45 -3.11
CA LYS A 237 -25.81 21.33 -1.99
C LYS A 237 -27.06 22.17 -2.28
N ASN A 238 -28.19 21.48 -2.37
CA ASN A 238 -29.49 22.10 -2.58
C ASN A 238 -29.90 22.94 -1.34
N PRO A 239 -29.96 24.29 -1.41
CA PRO A 239 -29.95 25.18 -0.24
C PRO A 239 -31.27 25.21 0.56
N LEU A 240 -32.17 24.25 0.33
CA LEU A 240 -33.47 24.10 0.98
C LEU A 240 -33.66 22.71 1.63
N ALA A 241 -32.65 21.83 1.59
CA ALA A 241 -32.70 20.54 2.26
C ALA A 241 -32.32 20.67 3.77
N PRO A 242 -33.04 20.00 4.70
CA PRO A 242 -32.75 20.10 6.13
C PRO A 242 -31.42 19.41 6.51
N PRO A 243 -30.68 19.92 7.52
CA PRO A 243 -29.28 19.55 7.78
C PRO A 243 -29.10 18.21 8.54
N MET A 244 -29.66 17.12 8.03
CA MET A 244 -29.56 15.78 8.67
C MET A 244 -28.51 14.84 8.08
N GLN A 245 -27.85 15.16 6.95
CA GLN A 245 -26.90 14.25 6.28
C GLN A 245 -25.42 14.71 6.24
N GLU A 246 -25.08 15.93 6.68
CA GLU A 246 -23.69 16.43 6.57
C GLU A 246 -22.67 15.74 7.49
N ARG A 247 -23.11 15.04 8.55
CA ARG A 247 -22.20 14.41 9.54
C ARG A 247 -21.57 13.07 9.11
N ALA A 248 -22.02 12.46 8.02
CA ALA A 248 -21.50 11.17 7.57
C ALA A 248 -20.31 11.30 6.60
N VAL A 249 -20.31 12.32 5.74
CA VAL A 249 -19.42 12.40 4.55
C VAL A 249 -18.09 13.13 4.83
N MET A 250 -17.84 13.54 6.08
CA MET A 250 -16.59 14.20 6.52
C MET A 250 -16.00 13.51 7.76
N ARG A 251 -15.76 12.21 7.64
CA ARG A 251 -14.94 11.40 8.55
C ARG A 251 -14.07 10.43 7.74
#